data_AF-A5Y866-F1
#
_entry.id   AF-A5Y866-F1
#
_cell.length_a   1.000
_cell.length_b   1.000
_cell.length_c   1.000
_cell.angle_alpha   90.00
_cell.angle_beta   90.00
_cell.angle_gamma   90.00
#
_symmetry.space_group_name_H-M   'P 1'
#
loop_
_entity.id
_entity.type
_entity.pdbx_description
1 polymer ?
#
loop_
_entity_poly.entity_id
_entity_poly.type
_entity_poly.pdbx_seq_one_letter_code
_entity_poly.pdbx_strand_id
1 'polypeptide(L)'
;MRGDPLTSDPLIPWLQARGVAVAPHHLGATPIQIGHGFCYRQIYLAWRFDPATRRVWILLVRREGEWAGLANPFAALYLLAEATLAVLGPGHFLYGNVDVFRGSSLSGERLGRFYLRWTGACEPEPGWFMLAAEQVCSLRDMRKRQKHGLA
;
A
#
# COMPACT_ATOMS: atom_id res chain seq x y z
N MET A 1 -3.41 -1.13 -32.03
CA MET A 1 -2.29 -0.98 -31.09
C MET A 1 -2.77 -1.42 -29.72
N ARG A 2 -2.28 -2.54 -29.20
CA ARG A 2 -2.51 -2.90 -27.78
C ARG A 2 -1.55 -2.02 -26.99
N GLY A 3 -2.06 -1.00 -26.31
CA GLY A 3 -1.26 -0.21 -25.38
C GLY A 3 -0.66 -1.15 -24.34
N ASP A 4 0.63 -0.99 -24.07
CA ASP A 4 1.32 -1.76 -23.04
C ASP A 4 0.61 -1.49 -21.69
N PRO A 5 0.01 -2.49 -21.02
CA PRO A 5 -0.78 -2.28 -19.80
C PRO A 5 -0.01 -1.58 -18.67
N LEU A 6 1.32 -1.46 -18.77
CA LEU A 6 2.18 -0.74 -17.84
C LEU A 6 2.24 0.78 -18.05
N THR A 7 1.83 1.30 -19.22
CA THR A 7 2.09 2.70 -19.61
C THR A 7 1.08 3.73 -19.13
N SER A 8 -0.02 3.33 -18.48
CA SER A 8 -1.01 4.27 -17.94
C SER A 8 -1.63 3.74 -16.66
N ASP A 9 -0.83 3.49 -15.63
CA ASP A 9 -1.40 3.26 -14.30
C ASP A 9 -2.12 4.56 -13.85
N PRO A 10 -3.45 4.50 -13.64
CA PRO A 10 -4.28 5.69 -13.43
C PRO A 10 -3.98 6.39 -12.11
N LEU A 11 -3.29 5.73 -11.18
CA LEU A 11 -2.93 6.31 -9.88
C LEU A 11 -1.76 7.29 -9.98
N ILE A 12 -0.92 7.16 -11.02
CA ILE A 12 0.31 7.95 -11.17
C ILE A 12 0.04 9.46 -11.20
N PRO A 13 -0.87 10.00 -12.05
CA PRO A 13 -1.11 11.43 -12.09
C PRO A 13 -1.60 11.99 -10.75
N TRP A 14 -2.43 11.24 -10.03
CA TRP A 14 -2.95 11.65 -8.72
C TRP A 14 -1.86 11.74 -7.65
N LEU A 15 -0.91 10.80 -7.66
CA LEU A 15 0.26 10.77 -6.78
C LEU A 15 1.22 11.92 -7.11
N GLN A 16 1.53 12.11 -8.40
CA GLN A 16 2.43 13.17 -8.86
C GLN A 16 1.88 14.57 -8.56
N ALA A 17 0.56 14.78 -8.71
CA ALA A 17 -0.10 16.04 -8.35
C ALA A 17 0.04 16.40 -6.85
N ARG A 18 0.40 15.43 -6.00
CA ARG A 18 0.66 15.60 -4.55
C ARG A 18 2.15 15.62 -4.22
N GLY A 19 3.02 15.77 -5.21
CA GLY A 19 4.47 15.85 -5.03
C GLY A 19 5.14 14.51 -4.76
N VAL A 20 4.47 13.38 -5.05
CA VAL A 20 5.05 12.06 -4.89
C VAL A 20 5.79 11.68 -6.17
N ALA A 21 7.10 11.45 -6.04
CA ALA A 21 7.90 10.94 -7.15
C ALA A 21 7.59 9.44 -7.37
N VAL A 22 7.19 9.11 -8.60
CA VAL A 22 6.90 7.73 -9.03
C VAL A 22 7.93 7.31 -10.06
N ALA A 23 8.46 6.09 -9.93
CA ALA A 23 9.41 5.50 -10.86
C ALA A 23 8.97 4.07 -11.25
N PRO A 24 9.36 3.58 -12.44
CA PRO A 24 9.15 2.18 -12.83
C PRO A 24 9.81 1.21 -11.83
N HIS A 25 9.10 0.14 -11.46
CA HIS A 25 9.63 -0.94 -10.63
C HIS A 25 9.88 -2.20 -11.46
N HIS A 26 11.08 -2.75 -11.34
CA HIS A 26 11.56 -3.85 -12.16
C HIS A 26 11.77 -5.14 -11.35
N LEU A 27 11.67 -6.28 -12.04
CA LEU A 27 11.94 -7.58 -11.46
C LEU A 27 13.44 -7.75 -11.22
N GLY A 28 13.86 -7.64 -9.96
CA GLY A 28 15.28 -7.79 -9.57
C GLY A 28 16.18 -6.82 -10.32
N ALA A 29 17.27 -7.33 -10.91
CA ALA A 29 18.21 -6.55 -11.74
C ALA A 29 17.88 -6.63 -13.25
N THR A 30 16.68 -7.08 -13.62
CA THR A 30 16.26 -7.21 -15.02
C THR A 30 15.59 -5.93 -15.53
N PRO A 31 15.54 -5.70 -16.86
CA PRO A 31 14.76 -4.60 -17.44
C PRO A 31 13.25 -4.87 -17.49
N ILE A 32 12.77 -5.99 -16.92
CA ILE A 32 11.35 -6.35 -16.95
C ILE A 32 10.61 -5.50 -15.92
N GLN A 33 9.86 -4.49 -16.39
CA GLN A 33 9.01 -3.70 -15.53
C GLN A 33 7.81 -4.54 -15.07
N ILE A 34 7.59 -4.58 -13.75
CA ILE A 34 6.48 -5.32 -13.14
C ILE A 34 5.45 -4.40 -12.47
N GLY A 35 5.75 -3.10 -12.37
CA GLY A 35 4.86 -2.11 -11.82
C GLY A 35 5.52 -0.75 -11.68
N HIS A 36 5.08 0.00 -10.68
CA HIS A 36 5.56 1.33 -10.33
C HIS A 36 5.89 1.38 -8.84
N GLY A 37 6.74 2.31 -8.44
CA GLY A 37 7.10 2.48 -7.04
C GLY A 37 7.28 3.94 -6.65
N PHE A 38 7.04 4.23 -5.38
CA PHE A 38 7.32 5.52 -4.76
C PHE A 38 7.88 5.33 -3.36
N CYS A 39 8.61 6.34 -2.87
CA CYS A 39 8.98 6.43 -1.46
C CYS A 39 8.13 7.51 -0.78
N TYR A 40 7.49 7.16 0.33
CA TYR A 40 6.71 8.11 1.12
C TYR A 40 6.96 7.87 2.60
N ARG A 41 7.42 8.93 3.31
CA ARG A 41 7.76 8.88 4.74
C ARG A 41 8.64 7.67 5.11
N GLN A 42 9.74 7.49 4.36
CA GLN A 42 10.73 6.41 4.55
C GLN A 42 10.20 5.00 4.27
N ILE A 43 9.05 4.88 3.60
CA ILE A 43 8.52 3.59 3.16
C ILE A 43 8.54 3.58 1.64
N TYR A 44 9.34 2.67 1.08
CA TYR A 44 9.27 2.34 -0.33
C TYR A 44 8.14 1.36 -0.55
N LEU A 45 7.27 1.68 -1.49
CA LEU A 45 6.16 0.84 -1.91
C LEU A 45 6.21 0.68 -3.42
N ALA A 46 6.07 -0.57 -3.90
CA ALA A 46 5.82 -0.88 -5.29
C ALA A 46 4.44 -1.52 -5.48
N TRP A 47 3.75 -1.12 -6.54
CA TRP A 47 2.42 -1.61 -6.88
C TRP A 47 2.24 -1.86 -8.37
N ARG A 48 1.15 -2.56 -8.71
CA ARG A 48 0.61 -2.67 -10.06
C ARG A 48 -0.90 -2.70 -10.02
N PHE A 49 -1.58 -1.86 -10.80
CA PHE A 49 -3.01 -1.98 -11.01
C PHE A 49 -3.35 -3.08 -12.03
N ASP A 50 -4.35 -3.90 -11.71
CA ASP A 50 -4.94 -4.90 -12.60
C ASP A 50 -6.45 -4.62 -12.76
N PRO A 51 -6.89 -4.11 -13.92
CA PRO A 51 -8.28 -3.76 -14.16
C PRO A 51 -9.19 -4.99 -14.26
N ALA A 52 -8.68 -6.16 -14.65
CA ALA A 52 -9.49 -7.37 -14.81
C ALA A 52 -9.95 -7.91 -13.44
N THR A 53 -9.12 -7.75 -12.42
CA THR A 53 -9.42 -8.21 -11.05
C THR A 53 -9.87 -7.10 -10.12
N ARG A 54 -9.85 -5.83 -10.57
CA ARG A 54 -10.08 -4.62 -9.74
C ARG A 54 -9.12 -4.55 -8.54
N ARG A 55 -7.91 -5.08 -8.70
CA ARG A 55 -6.91 -5.14 -7.64
C ARG A 55 -5.75 -4.21 -7.93
N VAL A 56 -5.32 -3.53 -6.88
CA VAL A 56 -4.01 -2.89 -6.79
C VAL A 56 -3.10 -3.88 -6.07
N TRP A 57 -2.24 -4.54 -6.84
CA TRP A 57 -1.27 -5.50 -6.33
C TRP A 57 -0.16 -4.76 -5.60
N ILE A 58 0.08 -5.12 -4.34
CA ILE A 58 1.24 -4.67 -3.57
C ILE A 58 2.37 -5.64 -3.87
N LEU A 59 3.37 -5.17 -4.62
CA LEU A 59 4.52 -5.97 -5.05
C LEU A 59 5.63 -5.99 -4.01
N LEU A 60 5.84 -4.86 -3.34
CA LEU A 60 6.85 -4.71 -2.32
C LEU A 60 6.46 -3.58 -1.37
N VAL A 61 6.70 -3.77 -0.09
CA VAL A 61 6.73 -2.69 0.90
C VAL A 61 7.94 -2.90 1.77
N ARG A 62 8.81 -1.89 1.86
CA ARG A 62 10.01 -1.95 2.69
C ARG A 62 10.30 -0.60 3.32
N ARG A 63 11.02 -0.63 4.43
CA ARG A 63 11.59 0.57 5.05
C ARG A 63 12.84 0.99 4.29
N GLU A 64 12.95 2.28 4.04
CA GLU A 64 14.17 2.93 3.56
C GLU A 64 14.86 3.58 4.78
N GLY A 65 16.00 3.01 5.18
CA GLY A 65 16.82 3.50 6.31
C GLY A 65 16.77 2.61 7.56
N GLU A 66 17.94 2.45 8.21
CA GLU A 66 18.18 1.51 9.31
C GLU A 66 17.61 1.96 10.68
N TRP A 67 17.37 3.26 10.88
CA TRP A 67 17.15 3.87 12.22
C TRP A 67 15.85 4.67 12.36
N ALA A 68 14.87 4.48 11.49
CA ALA A 68 13.59 5.20 11.58
C ALA A 68 12.63 4.54 12.59
N GLY A 69 13.09 4.33 13.82
CA GLY A 69 12.20 4.05 14.95
C GLY A 69 11.24 5.22 15.09
N LEU A 70 9.93 4.96 14.95
CA LEU A 70 8.77 5.88 15.05
C LEU A 70 8.09 6.28 13.73
N ALA A 71 8.66 6.02 12.56
CA ALA A 71 7.93 6.27 11.31
C ALA A 71 6.75 5.29 11.18
N ASN A 72 5.58 5.79 10.77
CA ASN A 72 4.44 4.92 10.49
C ASN A 72 4.80 4.00 9.29
N PRO A 73 4.99 2.69 9.51
CA PRO A 73 5.40 1.75 8.45
C PRO A 73 4.39 1.65 7.30
N PHE A 74 3.17 2.16 7.51
CA PHE A 74 2.05 2.01 6.57
C PHE A 74 1.68 3.30 5.88
N ALA A 75 2.46 4.37 6.08
CA ALA A 75 2.15 5.65 5.47
C ALA A 75 1.99 5.56 3.95
N ALA A 76 2.85 4.79 3.29
CA ALA A 76 2.76 4.55 1.85
C ALA A 76 1.50 3.75 1.45
N LEU A 77 1.09 2.77 2.26
CA LEU A 77 -0.12 1.98 2.00
C LEU A 77 -1.40 2.82 2.16
N TYR A 78 -1.46 3.69 3.16
CA TYR A 78 -2.59 4.61 3.32
C TYR A 78 -2.69 5.58 2.16
N LEU A 79 -1.56 6.10 1.69
CA LEU A 79 -1.52 6.98 0.53
C LEU A 79 -1.98 6.25 -0.74
N LEU A 80 -1.56 5.00 -0.94
CA LEU A 80 -1.99 4.19 -2.07
C LEU A 80 -3.50 3.87 -2.00
N ALA A 81 -4.03 3.60 -0.82
CA ALA A 81 -5.46 3.36 -0.63
C ALA A 81 -6.28 4.61 -0.92
N GLU A 82 -5.82 5.78 -0.49
CA GLU A 82 -6.45 7.06 -0.81
C GLU A 82 -6.44 7.34 -2.31
N ALA A 83 -5.31 7.13 -2.99
CA ALA A 83 -5.22 7.24 -4.44
C ALA A 83 -6.18 6.29 -5.15
N THR A 84 -6.22 5.03 -4.70
CA THR A 84 -7.10 3.98 -5.23
C THR A 84 -8.57 4.41 -5.12
N LEU A 85 -9.00 4.83 -3.94
CA LEU A 85 -10.38 5.27 -3.73
C LEU A 85 -10.73 6.51 -4.55
N ALA A 86 -9.84 7.49 -4.59
CA ALA A 86 -10.08 8.76 -5.29
C ALA A 86 -10.12 8.63 -6.81
N VAL A 87 -9.34 7.71 -7.37
CA VAL A 87 -9.19 7.55 -8.83
C VAL A 87 -10.06 6.43 -9.38
N LEU A 88 -10.10 5.28 -8.70
CA LEU A 88 -10.80 4.08 -9.18
C LEU A 88 -12.19 3.91 -8.55
N GLY A 89 -12.46 4.60 -7.44
CA GLY A 89 -13.73 4.50 -6.72
C GLY A 89 -13.85 3.24 -5.85
N PRO A 90 -15.01 3.08 -5.19
CA PRO A 90 -15.27 1.96 -4.29
C PRO A 90 -15.25 0.60 -5.02
N GLY A 91 -15.12 -0.49 -4.26
CA GLY A 91 -15.05 -1.85 -4.80
C GLY A 91 -13.69 -2.28 -5.37
N HIS A 92 -12.65 -1.46 -5.17
CA HIS A 92 -11.25 -1.80 -5.47
C HIS A 92 -10.49 -2.20 -4.21
N PHE A 93 -9.54 -3.11 -4.38
CA PHE A 93 -8.80 -3.72 -3.27
C PHE A 93 -7.31 -3.54 -3.44
N LEU A 94 -6.62 -3.22 -2.34
CA LEU A 94 -5.18 -3.38 -2.23
C LEU A 94 -4.92 -4.81 -1.78
N TYR A 95 -4.09 -5.54 -2.52
CA TYR A 95 -3.85 -6.96 -2.30
C TYR A 95 -2.37 -7.30 -2.44
N GLY A 96 -1.77 -7.94 -1.45
CA GLY A 96 -0.41 -8.45 -1.58
C GLY A 96 0.18 -9.02 -0.30
N ASN A 97 1.39 -9.55 -0.42
CA ASN A 97 2.16 -10.04 0.72
C ASN A 97 2.86 -8.86 1.41
N VAL A 98 2.29 -8.41 2.53
CA VAL A 98 2.70 -7.15 3.18
C VAL A 98 3.62 -7.47 4.37
N ASP A 99 4.88 -7.80 4.08
CA ASP A 99 5.93 -8.01 5.09
C ASP A 99 6.81 -6.75 5.24
N VAL A 100 6.21 -5.64 5.69
CA VAL A 100 6.90 -4.33 5.85
C VAL A 100 8.06 -4.38 6.84
N PHE A 101 8.08 -5.40 7.69
CA PHE A 101 9.01 -5.55 8.80
C PHE A 101 9.98 -6.72 8.62
N ARG A 102 10.12 -7.24 7.40
CA ARG A 102 11.17 -8.22 7.09
C ARG A 102 12.52 -7.74 7.64
N GLY A 103 13.11 -8.52 8.55
CA GLY A 103 14.37 -8.18 9.21
C GLY A 103 14.26 -7.32 10.48
N SER A 104 13.05 -7.02 10.97
CA SER A 104 12.82 -6.35 12.26
C SER A 104 12.71 -7.35 13.42
N SER A 105 13.01 -6.89 14.64
CA SER A 105 12.74 -7.63 15.88
C SER A 105 11.26 -7.61 16.31
N LEU A 106 10.40 -6.82 15.64
CA LEU A 106 8.96 -6.84 15.83
C LEU A 106 8.35 -8.07 15.17
N SER A 107 7.58 -8.88 15.92
CA SER A 107 6.93 -10.06 15.35
C SER A 107 5.84 -9.66 14.36
N GLY A 108 5.84 -10.27 13.16
CA GLY A 108 4.83 -10.04 12.12
C GLY A 108 3.39 -10.30 12.60
N GLU A 109 3.23 -11.18 13.60
CA GLU A 109 1.93 -11.52 14.20
C GLU A 109 1.28 -10.38 15.00
N ARG A 110 2.08 -9.58 15.73
CA ARG A 110 1.55 -8.39 16.45
C ARG A 110 1.05 -7.33 15.48
N LEU A 111 1.62 -7.32 14.28
CA LEU A 111 1.33 -6.37 13.23
C LEU A 111 0.12 -6.78 12.38
N GLY A 112 -0.01 -8.06 12.03
CA GLY A 112 -1.21 -8.62 11.41
C GLY A 112 -2.44 -8.32 12.26
N ARG A 113 -2.33 -8.47 13.58
CA ARG A 113 -3.40 -8.06 14.53
C ARG A 113 -3.73 -6.57 14.49
N PHE A 114 -2.74 -5.69 14.29
CA PHE A 114 -2.99 -4.26 14.09
C PHE A 114 -3.75 -4.00 12.78
N TYR A 115 -3.38 -4.67 11.69
CA TYR A 115 -4.07 -4.59 10.40
C TYR A 115 -5.51 -5.03 10.46
N LEU A 116 -5.74 -6.26 10.93
CA LEU A 116 -7.07 -6.87 11.02
C LEU A 116 -8.01 -5.99 11.85
N ARG A 117 -7.53 -5.46 12.98
CA ARG A 117 -8.37 -4.68 13.90
C ARG A 117 -8.64 -3.25 13.43
N TRP A 118 -7.67 -2.57 12.80
CA TRP A 118 -7.76 -1.10 12.62
C TRP A 118 -7.98 -0.64 11.18
N THR A 119 -7.72 -1.50 10.19
CA THR A 119 -7.78 -1.11 8.76
C THR A 119 -8.86 -1.85 7.97
N GLY A 120 -9.59 -2.76 8.62
CA GLY A 120 -10.57 -3.63 7.93
C GLY A 120 -9.92 -4.63 6.99
N ALA A 121 -8.61 -4.86 7.13
CA ALA A 121 -7.92 -5.88 6.35
C ALA A 121 -8.51 -7.26 6.65
N CYS A 122 -8.62 -8.10 5.64
CA CYS A 122 -8.70 -9.54 5.84
C CYS A 122 -7.39 -10.20 5.38
N GLU A 123 -7.07 -11.33 5.98
CA GLU A 123 -5.91 -12.15 5.64
C GLU A 123 -6.43 -13.40 4.91
N PRO A 124 -6.64 -13.36 3.58
CA PRO A 124 -7.13 -14.51 2.82
C PRO A 124 -6.20 -15.71 2.89
N GLU A 125 -4.88 -15.47 3.00
CA GLU A 125 -3.85 -16.48 3.18
C GLU A 125 -2.79 -15.94 4.13
N PRO A 126 -2.08 -16.80 4.90
CA PRO A 126 -1.04 -16.35 5.81
C PRO A 126 -0.02 -15.41 5.16
N GLY A 127 0.09 -14.18 5.67
CA GLY A 127 0.99 -13.12 5.17
C GLY A 127 0.46 -12.33 3.97
N TRP A 128 -0.67 -12.71 3.38
CA TRP A 128 -1.35 -11.97 2.31
C TRP A 128 -2.49 -11.15 2.89
N PHE A 129 -2.47 -9.84 2.66
CA PHE A 129 -3.49 -8.94 3.16
C PHE A 129 -4.31 -8.36 2.01
N MET A 130 -5.62 -8.30 2.22
CA MET A 130 -6.55 -7.64 1.33
C MET A 130 -7.25 -6.50 2.07
N LEU A 131 -7.23 -5.31 1.49
CA LEU A 131 -7.77 -4.08 2.04
C LEU A 131 -8.72 -3.47 1.02
N ALA A 132 -10.01 -3.39 1.35
CA ALA A 132 -10.95 -2.59 0.56
C ALA A 132 -10.56 -1.11 0.68
N ALA A 133 -10.30 -0.43 -0.44
CA ALA A 133 -9.77 0.95 -0.41
C ALA A 133 -10.70 1.91 0.36
N GLU A 134 -12.02 1.70 0.27
CA GLU A 134 -13.04 2.48 0.98
C GLU A 134 -13.06 2.25 2.50
N GLN A 135 -12.54 1.12 2.98
CA GLN A 135 -12.50 0.78 4.40
C GLN A 135 -11.21 1.23 5.08
N VAL A 136 -10.21 1.65 4.31
CA VAL A 136 -8.94 2.13 4.85
C VAL A 136 -9.15 3.45 5.59
N CYS A 137 -9.31 3.35 6.91
CA CYS A 137 -9.40 4.50 7.79
C CYS A 137 -8.02 5.14 7.93
N SER A 138 -7.91 6.42 7.58
CA SER A 138 -6.68 7.17 7.77
C SER A 138 -6.28 7.19 9.26
N LEU A 139 -5.00 7.38 9.58
CA LEU A 139 -4.55 7.62 10.96
C LEU A 139 -5.33 8.75 11.66
N ARG A 140 -5.90 9.69 10.89
CA ARG A 140 -6.70 10.80 11.40
C ARG A 140 -8.08 10.33 11.90
N ASP A 141 -8.68 9.37 11.20
CA ASP A 141 -9.96 8.74 11.60
C ASP A 141 -9.75 7.77 12.76
N MET A 142 -8.62 7.06 12.79
CA MET A 142 -8.21 6.24 13.94
C MET A 142 -8.07 7.08 15.22
N ARG A 143 -7.41 8.25 15.14
CA ARG A 143 -7.31 9.19 16.28
C ARG A 143 -8.66 9.76 16.70
N LYS A 144 -9.59 9.98 15.76
CA LYS A 144 -10.97 10.38 16.07
C LYS A 144 -11.71 9.28 16.82
N ARG A 145 -11.61 8.02 16.38
CA ARG A 145 -12.25 6.86 17.03
C ARG A 145 -11.70 6.61 18.44
N GLN A 146 -10.38 6.77 18.63
CA GLN A 146 -9.76 6.71 19.97
C GLN A 146 -10.28 7.79 20.92
N LYS A 147 -10.53 9.02 20.43
CA LYS A 147 -11.12 10.10 21.24
C LYS A 147 -12.59 9.89 21.60
N HIS A 148 -13.33 9.05 20.86
CA HIS A 148 -14.77 8.82 21.06
C HIS A 148 -15.09 7.48 21.74
N GLY A 149 -14.09 6.75 22.26
CA GLY A 149 -14.33 5.65 23.21
C GLY A 149 -15.11 4.45 22.67
N LEU A 150 -15.08 4.17 21.37
CA LEU A 150 -15.61 2.93 20.80
C LEU A 150 -14.42 1.98 20.54
N ALA A 151 -14.10 1.18 21.56
CA ALA A 151 -13.08 0.14 21.56
C ALA A 151 -13.71 -1.26 21.55
#